data_AF-A0A6M4Y9P8-F1
#
_entry.id   AF-A0A6M4Y9P8-F1
#
_cell.length_a   1.000
_cell.length_b   1.000
_cell.length_c   1.000
_cell.angle_alpha   90.00
_cell.angle_beta   90.00
_cell.angle_gamma   90.00
#
_symmetry.space_group_name_H-M   'P 1'
#
loop_
_entity.id
_entity.type
_entity.pdbx_description
1 polymer ?
#
loop_
_entity_poly.entity_id
_entity_poly.type
_entity_poly.pdbx_seq_one_letter_code
_entity_poly.pdbx_strand_id
1 'polypeptide(L)'
;MELLIEEALWRPRWQGALQAWQGQGNRWQLLRGRRCEQVAVTPAPWARCPPDGTLSASGLLAAWLGEGESPLMTADPSRQILVSASSVLLTLAKESGLLTLGPNGADMLLGADGDLAAALQRLLARRLTTPLLREPGGAASSALVLRPLQAADEPAVLRYCSDEALARYTLNIPHPYPAEAARDWLAMSGRKAALGLGRTWALTLPMGDEPAPLLGVISLHWHGELAWWVGVPWQNRGLATRAALLVRAFAFEQLRLPALTARHMPGNLASGRVMAKLGMHHCGRRPGSARQPAELDHWRLDRPPRLPDDLKEALAPWLEDERVAVAILHEDEVGGQEVALFMEGAGAGGERRLPAGLTVRCHPLAWLGPEAPGVQAHGGGVLLKDRGELGLGYLLRLLEPGA
;
A
#
# COMPACT_ATOMS: atom_id res chain seq x y z
N MET A 1 -1.61 18.58 14.07
CA MET A 1 -2.07 17.25 14.52
C MET A 1 -2.46 17.34 15.98
N GLU A 2 -3.35 16.48 16.44
CA GLU A 2 -3.74 16.41 17.85
C GLU A 2 -3.46 15.02 18.41
N LEU A 3 -2.77 14.96 19.55
CA LEU A 3 -2.40 13.72 20.22
C LEU A 3 -3.15 13.61 21.55
N LEU A 4 -3.94 12.57 21.73
CA LEU A 4 -4.72 12.32 22.94
C LEU A 4 -4.01 11.26 23.77
N ILE A 5 -3.61 11.58 25.00
CA ILE A 5 -2.85 10.64 25.83
C ILE A 5 -3.61 10.34 27.11
N GLU A 6 -3.92 9.07 27.32
CA GLU A 6 -4.47 8.60 28.60
C GLU A 6 -3.46 8.81 29.73
N GLU A 7 -3.90 9.46 30.81
CA GLU A 7 -3.07 9.83 31.97
C GLU A 7 -2.27 8.63 32.52
N ALA A 8 -2.87 7.45 32.57
CA ALA A 8 -2.24 6.22 33.06
C ALA A 8 -1.08 5.72 32.20
N LEU A 9 -1.03 6.09 30.91
CA LEU A 9 0.02 5.69 29.98
C LEU A 9 1.15 6.71 29.86
N TRP A 10 0.93 7.95 30.28
CA TRP A 10 1.97 8.97 30.20
C TRP A 10 3.23 8.55 30.98
N ARG A 11 4.42 8.86 30.45
CA ARG A 11 5.71 8.56 31.08
C ARG A 11 6.64 9.78 31.03
N PRO A 12 7.47 10.03 32.06
CA PRO A 12 8.42 11.16 32.08
C PRO A 12 9.34 11.23 30.86
N ARG A 13 9.77 10.07 30.34
CA ARG A 13 10.63 9.98 29.16
C ARG A 13 10.02 10.53 27.87
N TRP A 14 8.68 10.62 27.79
CA TRP A 14 7.98 11.16 26.61
C TRP A 14 7.99 12.68 26.55
N GLN A 15 8.44 13.35 27.61
CA GLN A 15 8.41 14.80 27.70
C GLN A 15 9.16 15.48 26.55
N GLY A 16 10.36 14.99 26.19
CA GLY A 16 11.12 15.56 25.07
C GLY A 16 10.39 15.40 23.73
N ALA A 17 9.73 14.26 23.51
CA ALA A 17 8.93 14.00 22.32
C ALA A 17 7.72 14.95 22.23
N LEU A 18 7.04 15.19 23.36
CA LEU A 18 5.88 16.08 23.43
C LEU A 18 6.25 17.56 23.26
N GLN A 19 7.40 17.98 23.80
CA GLN A 19 7.92 19.33 23.57
C GLN A 19 8.25 19.54 22.08
N ALA A 20 8.91 18.57 21.45
CA ALA A 20 9.18 18.61 20.01
C ALA A 20 7.89 18.61 19.18
N TRP A 21 6.89 17.83 19.60
CA TRP A 21 5.57 17.79 18.98
C TRP A 21 4.87 19.15 19.00
N GLN A 22 4.81 19.79 20.17
CA GLN A 22 4.27 21.15 20.32
C GLN A 22 5.08 22.18 19.55
N GLY A 23 6.42 22.07 19.53
CA GLY A 23 7.30 22.94 18.76
C GLY A 23 7.06 22.91 17.24
N GLN A 24 6.46 21.84 16.72
CA GLN A 24 6.03 21.73 15.32
C GLN A 24 4.62 22.31 15.06
N GLY A 25 4.01 22.99 16.05
CA GLY A 25 2.65 23.52 15.96
C GLY A 25 1.56 22.46 16.12
N ASN A 26 1.90 21.25 16.58
CA ASN A 26 0.91 20.24 16.94
C ASN A 26 0.43 20.41 18.38
N ARG A 27 -0.71 19.82 18.71
CA ARG A 27 -1.30 19.87 20.06
C ARG A 27 -1.31 18.48 20.68
N TRP A 28 -1.29 18.42 22.01
CA TRP A 28 -1.61 17.21 22.73
C TRP A 28 -2.53 17.49 23.92
N GLN A 29 -3.48 16.58 24.13
CA GLN A 29 -4.51 16.66 25.16
C GLN A 29 -4.29 15.52 26.16
N LEU A 30 -4.49 15.81 27.44
CA LEU A 30 -4.52 14.79 28.48
C LEU A 30 -5.93 14.20 28.59
N LEU A 31 -6.05 12.88 28.51
CA LEU A 31 -7.30 12.14 28.77
C LEU A 31 -7.29 11.58 30.19
N ARG A 32 -8.19 12.08 31.05
CA ARG A 32 -8.35 11.60 32.42
C ARG A 32 -9.45 10.55 32.52
N GLY A 33 -9.19 9.51 33.29
CA GLY A 33 -10.21 8.50 33.64
C GLY A 33 -11.03 8.91 34.86
N ARG A 34 -12.23 8.33 35.02
CA ARG A 34 -13.17 8.61 36.14
C ARG A 34 -12.54 8.62 37.54
N ARG A 35 -11.55 7.77 37.80
CA ARG A 35 -10.90 7.66 39.13
C ARG A 35 -9.88 8.75 39.42
N CYS A 36 -9.38 9.45 38.40
CA CYS A 36 -8.38 10.53 38.57
C CYS A 36 -9.01 11.92 38.57
N GLU A 37 -10.27 12.08 38.15
CA GLU A 37 -10.96 13.38 38.12
C GLU A 37 -10.98 14.09 39.50
N GLN A 38 -10.82 13.35 40.60
CA GLN A 38 -10.95 13.86 41.97
C GLN A 38 -9.62 14.13 42.70
N VAL A 39 -8.45 13.77 42.16
CA VAL A 39 -7.15 14.00 42.84
C VAL A 39 -6.18 14.72 41.90
N ALA A 40 -5.74 15.91 42.28
CA ALA A 40 -4.66 16.63 41.62
C ALA A 40 -3.32 16.11 42.13
N VAL A 41 -2.57 15.39 41.28
CA VAL A 41 -1.18 15.02 41.58
C VAL A 41 -0.34 16.28 41.47
N THR A 42 0.24 16.74 42.59
CA THR A 42 1.09 17.94 42.63
C THR A 42 2.50 17.58 43.10
N PRO A 43 3.56 17.89 42.33
CA PRO A 43 3.52 18.46 40.99
C PRO A 43 3.01 17.45 39.95
N ALA A 44 2.27 17.93 38.96
CA ALA A 44 1.80 17.07 37.88
C ALA A 44 2.99 16.48 37.11
N PRO A 45 2.97 15.19 36.73
CA PRO A 45 4.10 14.54 36.07
C PRO A 45 4.57 15.28 34.80
N TRP A 46 3.63 15.89 34.07
CA TRP A 46 3.85 16.67 32.85
C TRP A 46 4.09 18.17 33.09
N ALA A 47 4.39 18.63 34.30
CA ALA A 47 4.56 20.07 34.59
C ALA A 47 5.57 20.79 33.69
N ARG A 48 6.60 20.08 33.19
CA ARG A 48 7.63 20.63 32.30
C ARG A 48 7.25 20.64 30.81
N CYS A 49 6.12 20.06 30.45
CA CYS A 49 5.53 20.10 29.12
C CYS A 49 4.02 19.95 29.32
N PRO A 50 3.29 21.02 29.64
CA PRO A 50 1.86 20.95 29.96
C PRO A 50 1.03 20.59 28.71
N PRO A 51 -0.08 19.85 28.88
CA PRO A 51 -1.01 19.60 27.78
C PRO A 51 -1.71 20.87 27.34
N ASP A 52 -2.11 20.91 26.07
CA ASP A 52 -2.88 22.02 25.47
C ASP A 52 -4.34 22.06 25.95
N GLY A 53 -4.76 21.05 26.70
CA GLY A 53 -6.06 20.94 27.34
C GLY A 53 -6.24 19.56 27.99
N THR A 54 -7.34 19.40 28.71
CA THR A 54 -7.67 18.17 29.44
C THR A 54 -9.09 17.74 29.11
N LEU A 55 -9.26 16.46 28.82
CA LEU A 55 -10.52 15.86 28.41
C LEU A 55 -10.86 14.67 29.32
N SER A 56 -12.15 14.44 29.55
CA SER A 56 -12.62 13.23 30.24
C SER A 56 -12.72 12.08 29.25
N ALA A 57 -12.12 10.94 29.58
CA ALA A 57 -12.24 9.72 28.77
C ALA A 57 -13.69 9.25 28.66
N SER A 58 -14.49 9.40 29.72
CA SER A 58 -15.93 9.11 29.68
C SER A 58 -16.72 10.11 28.83
N GLY A 59 -16.35 11.38 28.85
CA GLY A 59 -16.96 12.39 27.98
C GLY A 59 -16.68 12.12 26.51
N LEU A 60 -15.44 11.74 26.17
CA LEU A 60 -15.07 11.34 24.81
C LEU A 60 -15.82 10.08 24.36
N LEU A 61 -15.96 9.10 25.24
CA LEU A 61 -16.74 7.89 24.98
C LEU A 61 -18.22 8.21 24.70
N ALA A 62 -18.85 9.02 25.54
CA ALA A 62 -20.25 9.43 25.36
C ALA A 62 -20.45 10.18 24.03
N ALA A 63 -19.51 11.06 23.66
CA ALA A 63 -19.58 11.77 22.39
C ALA A 63 -19.51 10.82 21.18
N TRP A 64 -18.60 9.84 21.18
CA TRP A 64 -18.54 8.84 20.09
C TRP A 64 -19.78 7.95 20.01
N LEU A 65 -20.50 7.76 21.11
CA LEU A 65 -21.78 7.04 21.15
C LEU A 65 -22.98 7.92 20.79
N GLY A 66 -22.77 9.21 20.49
CA GLY A 66 -23.84 10.15 20.15
C GLY A 66 -24.59 10.71 21.37
N GLU A 67 -24.08 10.51 22.59
CA GLU A 67 -24.69 10.93 23.85
C GLU A 67 -24.10 12.25 24.40
N GLY A 68 -23.37 13.02 23.58
CA GLY A 68 -22.80 14.31 23.99
C GLY A 68 -21.97 15.00 22.92
N GLU A 69 -21.51 16.23 23.21
CA GLU A 69 -20.61 16.98 22.34
C GLU A 69 -19.16 16.89 22.84
N SER A 70 -18.23 16.69 21.91
CA SER A 70 -16.79 16.78 22.19
C SER A 70 -16.12 17.65 21.13
N PRO A 71 -15.20 18.56 21.52
CA PRO A 71 -14.45 19.38 20.58
C PRO A 71 -13.60 18.56 19.59
N LEU A 72 -13.39 17.26 19.87
CA LEU A 72 -12.69 16.34 18.97
C LEU A 72 -13.56 15.81 17.83
N MET A 73 -14.89 15.91 17.93
CA MET A 73 -15.80 15.44 16.86
C MET A 73 -15.90 16.43 15.69
N THR A 74 -15.54 17.70 15.90
CA THR A 74 -15.51 18.73 14.84
C THR A 74 -14.17 18.78 14.12
N ALA A 75 -13.11 18.22 14.71
CA ALA A 75 -11.78 18.16 14.10
C ALA A 75 -11.65 16.95 13.17
N ASP A 76 -10.88 17.10 12.08
CA ASP A 76 -10.58 16.02 11.12
C ASP A 76 -9.96 14.81 11.85
N PRO A 77 -10.66 13.65 11.92
CA PRO A 77 -10.18 12.48 12.66
C PRO A 77 -8.87 11.93 12.13
N SER A 78 -8.57 12.14 10.84
CA SER A 78 -7.30 11.71 10.25
C SER A 78 -6.10 12.48 10.83
N ARG A 79 -6.35 13.60 11.50
CA ARG A 79 -5.33 14.44 12.17
C ARG A 79 -5.22 14.19 13.67
N GLN A 80 -5.88 13.15 14.18
CA GLN A 80 -5.90 12.80 15.59
C GLN A 80 -5.24 11.43 15.83
N ILE A 81 -4.49 11.33 16.94
CA ILE A 81 -3.86 10.08 17.39
C ILE A 81 -4.27 9.85 18.85
N LEU A 82 -4.80 8.68 19.16
CA LEU A 82 -5.12 8.26 20.53
C LEU A 82 -4.03 7.33 21.08
N VAL A 83 -3.53 7.62 22.28
CA VAL A 83 -2.68 6.73 23.08
C VAL A 83 -3.51 6.23 24.26
N SER A 84 -3.94 4.97 24.22
CA SER A 84 -4.81 4.39 25.25
C SER A 84 -4.55 2.90 25.48
N ALA A 85 -4.81 2.44 26.70
CA ALA A 85 -4.82 1.02 27.04
C ALA A 85 -6.23 0.42 27.03
N SER A 86 -7.27 1.27 26.94
CA SER A 86 -8.67 0.86 26.94
C SER A 86 -9.07 0.29 25.58
N SER A 87 -9.42 -0.99 25.54
CA SER A 87 -9.91 -1.66 24.33
C SER A 87 -11.14 -0.96 23.73
N VAL A 88 -12.02 -0.42 24.58
CA VAL A 88 -13.23 0.31 24.16
C VAL A 88 -12.88 1.63 23.49
N LEU A 89 -12.01 2.45 24.12
CA LEU A 89 -11.57 3.72 23.52
C LEU A 89 -10.80 3.47 22.24
N LEU A 90 -9.93 2.46 22.22
CA LEU A 90 -9.20 2.09 21.02
C LEU A 90 -10.18 1.75 19.89
N THR A 91 -11.13 0.85 20.12
CA THR A 91 -12.12 0.41 19.13
C THR A 91 -12.90 1.58 18.54
N LEU A 92 -13.49 2.42 19.39
CA LEU A 92 -14.29 3.57 18.94
C LEU A 92 -13.44 4.64 18.26
N ALA A 93 -12.20 4.86 18.73
CA ALA A 93 -11.25 5.71 18.03
C ALA A 93 -10.97 5.16 16.62
N LYS A 94 -10.88 3.82 16.46
CA LYS A 94 -10.66 3.22 15.15
C LYS A 94 -11.81 3.45 14.19
N GLU A 95 -13.03 3.24 14.69
CA GLU A 95 -14.28 3.44 13.94
C GLU A 95 -14.47 4.91 13.56
N SER A 96 -14.08 5.81 14.46
CA SER A 96 -14.11 7.26 14.23
C SER A 96 -12.97 7.75 13.32
N GLY A 97 -12.06 6.88 12.88
CA GLY A 97 -11.00 7.21 11.92
C GLY A 97 -9.68 7.70 12.54
N LEU A 98 -9.53 7.68 13.86
CA LEU A 98 -8.30 8.04 14.56
C LEU A 98 -7.25 6.92 14.42
N LEU A 99 -5.99 7.33 14.42
CA LEU A 99 -4.87 6.42 14.60
C LEU A 99 -4.67 6.12 16.09
N THR A 100 -4.23 4.91 16.41
CA THR A 100 -4.13 4.46 17.80
C THR A 100 -2.76 3.88 18.14
N LEU A 101 -2.24 4.27 19.29
CA LEU A 101 -1.07 3.71 19.95
C LEU A 101 -1.48 3.12 21.30
N GLY A 102 -0.84 2.04 21.72
CA GLY A 102 -1.14 1.46 23.02
C GLY A 102 -0.47 0.12 23.25
N PRO A 103 -0.52 -0.40 24.48
CA PRO A 103 0.15 -1.64 24.84
C PRO A 103 -0.49 -2.86 24.17
N ASN A 104 -1.80 -2.85 23.91
CA ASN A 104 -2.55 -3.93 23.29
C ASN A 104 -3.71 -3.38 22.45
N GLY A 105 -4.06 -4.04 21.35
CA GLY A 105 -5.26 -3.72 20.57
C GLY A 105 -5.23 -2.41 19.77
N ALA A 106 -4.14 -1.63 19.84
CA ALA A 106 -3.91 -0.42 19.04
C ALA A 106 -3.42 -0.74 17.61
N ASP A 107 -3.31 0.24 16.72
CA ASP A 107 -2.73 0.03 15.38
C ASP A 107 -1.22 -0.18 15.43
N MET A 108 -0.57 0.44 16.41
CA MET A 108 0.83 0.22 16.66
C MET A 108 1.10 0.10 18.17
N LEU A 109 1.94 -0.87 18.51
CA LEU A 109 2.30 -1.15 19.89
C LEU A 109 3.14 -0.02 20.47
N LEU A 110 2.71 0.46 21.63
CA LEU A 110 3.45 1.39 22.47
C LEU A 110 3.26 0.98 23.94
N GLY A 111 4.24 0.23 24.45
CA GLY A 111 4.29 -0.17 25.86
C GLY A 111 4.82 0.93 26.77
N ALA A 112 4.82 0.67 28.09
CA ALA A 112 5.31 1.60 29.10
C ALA A 112 6.78 2.00 28.90
N ASP A 113 7.59 1.12 28.30
CA ASP A 113 9.00 1.39 28.00
C ASP A 113 9.25 1.91 26.59
N GLY A 114 8.20 2.05 25.77
CA GLY A 114 8.32 2.46 24.39
C GLY A 114 8.73 3.91 24.22
N ASP A 115 9.49 4.16 23.16
CA ASP A 115 9.85 5.50 22.71
C ASP A 115 8.70 6.13 21.91
N LEU A 116 8.06 7.14 22.49
CA LEU A 116 6.96 7.86 21.85
C LEU A 116 7.41 8.58 20.57
N ALA A 117 8.61 9.14 20.52
CA ALA A 117 9.08 9.87 19.33
C ALA A 117 9.27 8.91 18.17
N ALA A 118 9.94 7.78 18.39
CA ALA A 118 10.12 6.73 17.38
C ALA A 118 8.78 6.14 16.94
N ALA A 119 7.83 5.96 17.87
CA ALA A 119 6.49 5.50 17.55
C ALA A 119 5.74 6.51 16.66
N LEU A 120 5.68 7.79 17.06
CA LEU A 120 5.04 8.83 16.25
C LEU A 120 5.68 8.95 14.86
N GLN A 121 7.01 8.89 14.79
CA GLN A 121 7.74 8.92 13.52
C GLN A 121 7.33 7.75 12.62
N ARG A 122 7.31 6.51 13.14
CA ARG A 122 6.90 5.32 12.37
C ARG A 122 5.44 5.40 11.94
N LEU A 123 4.55 5.83 12.83
CA LEU A 123 3.12 5.96 12.54
C LEU A 123 2.86 7.01 11.45
N LEU A 124 3.51 8.17 11.56
CA LEU A 124 3.33 9.27 10.62
C LEU A 124 4.06 9.04 9.30
N ALA A 125 5.21 8.37 9.31
CA ALA A 125 5.89 7.94 8.08
C ALA A 125 5.02 6.97 7.26
N ARG A 126 4.16 6.20 7.93
CA ARG A 126 3.16 5.33 7.30
C ARG A 126 1.91 6.08 6.85
N ARG A 127 1.72 7.34 7.22
CA ARG A 127 0.53 8.11 6.83
C ARG A 127 0.61 8.45 5.36
N LEU A 128 -0.05 7.64 4.56
CA LEU A 128 -0.10 7.81 3.13
C LEU A 128 -1.31 8.64 2.77
N THR A 129 -1.08 9.83 2.21
CA THR A 129 -2.15 10.51 1.49
C THR A 129 -2.44 9.71 0.23
N THR A 130 -3.73 9.61 -0.09
CA THR A 130 -4.17 9.08 -1.38
C THR A 130 -4.11 10.25 -2.36
N PRO A 131 -3.20 10.26 -3.35
CA PRO A 131 -3.06 11.38 -4.26
C PRO A 131 -4.21 11.40 -5.27
N LEU A 132 -4.49 12.57 -5.81
CA LEU A 132 -5.36 12.70 -6.98
C LEU A 132 -4.57 12.26 -8.24
N LEU A 133 -5.08 11.29 -8.99
CA LEU A 133 -4.51 10.88 -10.27
C LEU A 133 -5.46 11.28 -11.40
N ARG A 134 -4.91 11.87 -12.46
CA ARG A 134 -5.69 12.32 -13.62
C ARG A 134 -5.13 11.70 -14.88
N GLU A 135 -6.00 11.30 -15.78
CA GLU A 135 -5.60 10.84 -17.09
C GLU A 135 -5.00 12.00 -17.92
N PRO A 136 -3.78 11.84 -18.47
CA PRO A 136 -3.17 12.86 -19.29
C PRO A 136 -3.85 12.96 -20.67
N GLY A 137 -3.99 14.19 -21.20
CA GLY A 137 -4.35 14.43 -22.61
C GLY A 137 -5.80 14.18 -23.03
N GLY A 138 -6.70 13.81 -22.10
CA GLY A 138 -8.14 13.71 -22.39
C GLY A 138 -8.81 15.08 -22.50
N ALA A 139 -9.89 15.18 -23.29
CA ALA A 139 -10.78 16.33 -23.19
C ALA A 139 -11.25 16.47 -21.73
N ALA A 140 -11.36 17.70 -21.22
CA ALA A 140 -11.67 17.94 -19.81
C ALA A 140 -12.98 17.27 -19.34
N SER A 141 -13.90 16.98 -20.27
CA SER A 141 -15.19 16.29 -20.01
C SER A 141 -15.13 14.76 -20.04
N SER A 142 -14.02 14.14 -20.45
CA SER A 142 -13.91 12.66 -20.58
C SER A 142 -12.68 12.06 -19.89
N ALA A 143 -11.77 12.89 -19.39
CA ALA A 143 -10.60 12.48 -18.63
C ALA A 143 -11.00 11.80 -17.32
N LEU A 144 -10.53 10.58 -17.11
CA LEU A 144 -10.76 9.85 -15.86
C LEU A 144 -9.99 10.50 -14.71
N VAL A 145 -10.68 10.70 -13.58
CA VAL A 145 -10.09 11.21 -12.35
C VAL A 145 -10.23 10.17 -11.25
N LEU A 146 -9.09 9.79 -10.65
CA LEU A 146 -9.02 8.96 -9.46
C LEU A 146 -8.79 9.86 -8.25
N ARG A 147 -9.80 9.98 -7.39
CA ARG A 147 -9.74 10.79 -6.17
C ARG A 147 -9.84 9.92 -4.92
N PRO A 148 -9.39 10.39 -3.74
CA PRO A 148 -9.74 9.76 -2.47
C PRO A 148 -11.24 9.52 -2.35
N LEU A 149 -11.61 8.43 -1.68
CA LEU A 149 -12.98 8.18 -1.25
C LEU A 149 -13.44 9.27 -0.27
N GLN A 150 -14.72 9.58 -0.33
CA GLN A 150 -15.38 10.58 0.51
C GLN A 150 -16.61 9.95 1.19
N ALA A 151 -17.04 10.50 2.33
CA ALA A 151 -18.26 10.03 2.99
C ALA A 151 -19.50 10.10 2.08
N ALA A 152 -19.56 11.11 1.20
CA ALA A 152 -20.62 11.28 0.22
C ALA A 152 -20.70 10.15 -0.83
N ASP A 153 -19.69 9.28 -0.93
CA ASP A 153 -19.69 8.12 -1.83
C ASP A 153 -20.56 6.96 -1.29
N GLU A 154 -20.93 6.97 0.00
CA GLU A 154 -21.65 5.89 0.67
C GLU A 154 -22.91 5.42 -0.08
N PRO A 155 -23.84 6.30 -0.52
CA PRO A 155 -25.05 5.85 -1.22
C PRO A 155 -24.74 5.14 -2.54
N ALA A 156 -23.68 5.58 -3.25
CA ALA A 156 -23.28 4.96 -4.50
C ALA A 156 -22.60 3.60 -4.28
N VAL A 157 -21.76 3.48 -3.25
CA VAL A 157 -21.17 2.20 -2.84
C VAL A 157 -22.27 1.22 -2.46
N LEU A 158 -23.20 1.62 -1.59
CA LEU A 158 -24.34 0.78 -1.19
C LEU A 158 -25.13 0.31 -2.41
N ARG A 159 -25.49 1.22 -3.32
CA ARG A 159 -26.24 0.90 -4.53
C ARG A 159 -25.53 -0.12 -5.43
N TYR A 160 -24.25 0.11 -5.76
CA TYR A 160 -23.53 -0.78 -6.67
C TYR A 160 -23.16 -2.12 -6.03
N CYS A 161 -22.78 -2.13 -4.75
CA CYS A 161 -22.42 -3.36 -4.04
C CYS A 161 -23.64 -4.24 -3.73
N SER A 162 -24.85 -3.66 -3.68
CA SER A 162 -26.10 -4.42 -3.55
C SER A 162 -26.52 -5.14 -4.84
N ASP A 163 -25.94 -4.78 -5.99
CA ASP A 163 -26.22 -5.43 -7.27
C ASP A 163 -25.59 -6.83 -7.31
N GLU A 164 -26.42 -7.86 -7.46
CA GLU A 164 -25.99 -9.27 -7.52
C GLU A 164 -24.98 -9.50 -8.65
N ALA A 165 -25.13 -8.84 -9.79
CA ALA A 165 -24.23 -9.03 -10.93
C ALA A 165 -22.80 -8.53 -10.62
N LEU A 166 -22.67 -7.51 -9.78
CA LEU A 166 -21.38 -7.04 -9.29
C LEU A 166 -20.83 -7.94 -8.18
N ALA A 167 -21.67 -8.30 -7.21
CA ALA A 167 -21.28 -9.14 -6.07
C ALA A 167 -20.82 -10.55 -6.51
N ARG A 168 -21.43 -11.12 -7.55
CA ARG A 168 -21.14 -12.45 -8.09
C ARG A 168 -19.66 -12.71 -8.39
N TYR A 169 -18.93 -11.69 -8.86
CA TYR A 169 -17.55 -11.84 -9.33
C TYR A 169 -16.52 -11.04 -8.52
N THR A 170 -16.90 -10.61 -7.31
CA THR A 170 -16.03 -9.85 -6.41
C THR A 170 -15.74 -10.67 -5.15
N LEU A 171 -14.48 -10.71 -4.74
CA LEU A 171 -14.01 -11.66 -3.72
C LEU A 171 -14.58 -11.39 -2.32
N ASN A 172 -14.84 -10.11 -2.02
CA ASN A 172 -15.10 -9.62 -0.67
C ASN A 172 -16.43 -8.84 -0.55
N ILE A 173 -17.25 -8.76 -1.62
CA ILE A 173 -18.52 -8.05 -1.58
C ILE A 173 -19.63 -9.06 -1.31
N PRO A 174 -20.31 -8.95 -0.16
CA PRO A 174 -21.41 -9.86 0.18
C PRO A 174 -22.66 -9.61 -0.69
N HIS A 175 -23.42 -10.67 -0.96
CA HIS A 175 -24.79 -10.56 -1.42
C HIS A 175 -25.73 -11.42 -0.55
N PRO A 176 -26.84 -10.86 -0.03
CA PRO A 176 -27.19 -9.43 -0.01
C PRO A 176 -26.13 -8.56 0.70
N TYR A 177 -26.01 -7.30 0.27
CA TYR A 177 -25.05 -6.36 0.85
C TYR A 177 -25.66 -5.67 2.08
N PRO A 178 -25.03 -5.74 3.27
CA PRO A 178 -25.59 -5.10 4.48
C PRO A 178 -25.66 -3.58 4.35
N ALA A 179 -26.65 -2.96 4.98
CA ALA A 179 -26.88 -1.51 4.88
C ALA A 179 -25.70 -0.71 5.43
N GLU A 180 -25.13 -1.16 6.54
CA GLU A 180 -24.02 -0.51 7.25
C GLU A 180 -22.65 -0.78 6.59
N ALA A 181 -22.56 -1.82 5.75
CA ALA A 181 -21.28 -2.29 5.21
C ALA A 181 -20.60 -1.26 4.30
N ALA A 182 -21.36 -0.38 3.64
CA ALA A 182 -20.79 0.68 2.79
C ALA A 182 -20.01 1.70 3.63
N ARG A 183 -20.62 2.18 4.71
CA ARG A 183 -20.00 3.11 5.66
C ARG A 183 -18.77 2.50 6.32
N ASP A 184 -18.89 1.26 6.80
CA ASP A 184 -17.80 0.56 7.47
C ASP A 184 -16.63 0.32 6.52
N TRP A 185 -16.92 -0.03 5.26
CA TRP A 185 -15.90 -0.20 4.22
C TRP A 185 -15.20 1.11 3.84
N LEU A 186 -15.93 2.23 3.76
CA LEU A 186 -15.34 3.55 3.53
C LEU A 186 -14.40 3.95 4.68
N ALA A 187 -14.85 3.79 5.93
CA ALA A 187 -14.05 4.06 7.13
C ALA A 187 -12.78 3.19 7.16
N MET A 188 -12.93 1.88 6.90
CA MET A 188 -11.82 0.94 6.81
C MET A 188 -10.82 1.30 5.68
N SER A 189 -11.31 1.78 4.54
CA SER A 189 -10.45 2.19 3.41
C SER A 189 -9.65 3.44 3.76
N GLY A 190 -10.27 4.43 4.40
CA GLY A 190 -9.57 5.60 4.93
C GLY A 190 -8.51 5.22 5.98
N ARG A 191 -8.85 4.28 6.87
CA ARG A 191 -7.92 3.75 7.87
C ARG A 191 -6.72 3.05 7.25
N LYS A 192 -6.93 2.20 6.24
CA LYS A 192 -5.83 1.52 5.52
C LYS A 192 -4.88 2.52 4.88
N ALA A 193 -5.39 3.63 4.32
CA ALA A 193 -4.55 4.70 3.79
C ALA A 193 -3.74 5.40 4.89
N ALA A 194 -4.39 5.76 6.00
CA ALA A 194 -3.72 6.39 7.13
C ALA A 194 -2.63 5.52 7.77
N LEU A 195 -2.76 4.18 7.70
CA LEU A 195 -1.79 3.21 8.21
C LEU A 195 -0.76 2.74 7.17
N GLY A 196 -0.86 3.23 5.93
CA GLY A 196 0.01 2.82 4.83
C GLY A 196 -0.18 1.38 4.38
N LEU A 197 -1.32 0.77 4.72
CA LEU A 197 -1.71 -0.59 4.36
C LEU A 197 -2.32 -0.68 2.94
N GLY A 198 -2.63 0.47 2.35
CA GLY A 198 -3.10 0.54 0.97
C GLY A 198 -3.78 1.86 0.69
N ARG A 199 -4.05 2.14 -0.58
CA ARG A 199 -4.79 3.32 -1.02
C ARG A 199 -5.97 2.88 -1.85
N THR A 200 -7.06 3.60 -1.73
CA THR A 200 -8.28 3.32 -2.48
C THR A 200 -8.80 4.61 -3.09
N TRP A 201 -9.07 4.56 -4.39
CA TRP A 201 -9.56 5.68 -5.17
C TRP A 201 -10.97 5.42 -5.68
N ALA A 202 -11.79 6.47 -5.64
CA ALA A 202 -13.01 6.57 -6.42
C ALA A 202 -12.68 6.89 -7.88
N LEU A 203 -13.29 6.15 -8.81
CA LEU A 203 -13.28 6.45 -10.24
C LEU A 203 -14.39 7.46 -10.52
N THR A 204 -14.04 8.59 -11.12
CA THR A 204 -14.96 9.67 -11.45
C THR A 204 -14.70 10.22 -12.84
N LEU A 205 -15.76 10.65 -13.54
CA LEU A 205 -15.67 11.41 -14.78
C LEU A 205 -16.24 12.81 -14.55
N PRO A 206 -15.60 13.88 -15.05
CA PRO A 206 -16.12 15.24 -14.93
C PRO A 206 -17.54 15.36 -15.54
N MET A 207 -18.45 16.06 -14.85
CA MET A 207 -19.79 16.38 -15.34
C MET A 207 -20.07 17.87 -15.25
N GLY A 208 -19.32 18.69 -16.01
CA GLY A 208 -19.49 20.15 -15.98
C GLY A 208 -19.35 20.69 -14.55
N ASP A 209 -20.38 21.39 -14.08
CA ASP A 209 -20.44 21.99 -12.74
C ASP A 209 -21.03 21.05 -11.67
N GLU A 210 -21.53 19.87 -12.03
CA GLU A 210 -22.08 18.91 -11.07
C GLU A 210 -20.98 18.07 -10.38
N PRO A 211 -21.21 17.66 -9.12
CA PRO A 211 -20.32 16.72 -8.44
C PRO A 211 -20.16 15.44 -9.25
N ALA A 212 -18.92 15.10 -9.59
CA ALA A 212 -18.62 13.90 -10.37
C ALA A 212 -19.00 12.63 -9.57
N PRO A 213 -19.98 11.82 -10.05
CA PRO A 213 -20.48 10.69 -9.30
C PRO A 213 -19.44 9.56 -9.24
N LEU A 214 -19.52 8.74 -8.19
CA LEU A 214 -18.77 7.49 -8.10
C LEU A 214 -19.21 6.54 -9.22
N LEU A 215 -18.25 6.05 -9.99
CA LEU A 215 -18.47 5.07 -11.07
C LEU A 215 -17.94 3.68 -10.70
N GLY A 216 -16.97 3.63 -9.79
CA GLY A 216 -16.23 2.42 -9.43
C GLY A 216 -15.11 2.73 -8.46
N VAL A 217 -14.37 1.70 -8.07
CA VAL A 217 -13.26 1.81 -7.12
C VAL A 217 -12.06 1.01 -7.63
N ILE A 218 -10.86 1.55 -7.39
CA ILE A 218 -9.61 0.80 -7.48
C ILE A 218 -8.80 0.96 -6.19
N SER A 219 -8.19 -0.13 -5.73
CA SER A 219 -7.35 -0.18 -4.54
C SER A 219 -5.96 -0.71 -4.90
N LEU A 220 -4.94 -0.17 -4.26
CA LEU A 220 -3.57 -0.68 -4.25
C LEU A 220 -3.18 -1.00 -2.81
N HIS A 221 -2.99 -2.28 -2.51
CA HIS A 221 -2.51 -2.73 -1.21
C HIS A 221 -1.02 -2.45 -1.02
N TRP A 222 -0.56 -2.39 0.23
CA TRP A 222 0.85 -2.10 0.57
C TRP A 222 1.85 -3.05 -0.07
N HIS A 223 1.44 -4.31 -0.30
CA HIS A 223 2.25 -5.34 -0.95
C HIS A 223 2.10 -5.35 -2.49
N GLY A 224 1.54 -4.31 -3.10
CA GLY A 224 1.46 -4.15 -4.55
C GLY A 224 0.28 -4.86 -5.22
N GLU A 225 -0.66 -5.41 -4.46
CA GLU A 225 -1.86 -6.03 -5.06
C GLU A 225 -2.89 -4.97 -5.46
N LEU A 226 -3.40 -5.11 -6.68
CA LEU A 226 -4.50 -4.33 -7.21
C LEU A 226 -5.84 -5.07 -7.05
N ALA A 227 -6.87 -4.31 -6.68
CA ALA A 227 -8.25 -4.77 -6.66
C ALA A 227 -9.18 -3.67 -7.18
N TRP A 228 -10.24 -4.03 -7.91
CA TRP A 228 -11.17 -3.05 -8.45
C TRP A 228 -12.57 -3.60 -8.66
N TRP A 229 -13.52 -2.69 -8.79
CA TRP A 229 -14.85 -2.94 -9.33
C TRP A 229 -15.35 -1.67 -10.03
N VAL A 230 -16.27 -1.84 -10.97
CA VAL A 230 -16.97 -0.76 -11.67
C VAL A 230 -18.46 -1.05 -11.57
N GLY A 231 -19.26 -0.05 -11.19
CA GLY A 231 -20.70 -0.19 -11.07
C GLY A 231 -21.30 -0.67 -12.38
N VAL A 232 -22.28 -1.59 -12.31
CA VAL A 232 -22.85 -2.30 -13.47
C VAL A 232 -23.19 -1.38 -14.65
N PRO A 233 -23.82 -0.20 -14.47
CA PRO A 233 -24.15 0.72 -15.58
C PRO A 233 -22.93 1.27 -16.34
N TRP A 234 -21.75 1.21 -15.74
CA TRP A 234 -20.49 1.81 -16.22
C TRP A 234 -19.48 0.78 -16.72
N GLN A 235 -19.79 -0.51 -16.62
CA GLN A 235 -18.96 -1.59 -17.12
C GLN A 235 -18.86 -1.56 -18.65
N ASN A 236 -17.89 -2.30 -19.21
CA ASN A 236 -17.63 -2.37 -20.66
C ASN A 236 -17.23 -1.05 -21.34
N ARG A 237 -16.91 0.01 -20.58
CA ARG A 237 -16.42 1.31 -21.08
C ARG A 237 -14.91 1.52 -20.93
N GLY A 238 -14.16 0.48 -20.59
CA GLY A 238 -12.71 0.53 -20.38
C GLY A 238 -12.24 1.27 -19.10
N LEU A 239 -13.16 1.69 -18.23
CA LEU A 239 -12.83 2.48 -17.03
C LEU A 239 -11.86 1.76 -16.08
N ALA A 240 -12.04 0.46 -15.84
CA ALA A 240 -11.14 -0.31 -14.99
C ALA A 240 -9.71 -0.35 -15.55
N THR A 241 -9.54 -0.54 -16.86
CA THR A 241 -8.22 -0.51 -17.52
C THR A 241 -7.56 0.86 -17.40
N ARG A 242 -8.30 1.93 -17.70
CA ARG A 242 -7.81 3.32 -17.58
C ARG A 242 -7.37 3.63 -16.14
N ALA A 243 -8.18 3.25 -15.16
CA ALA A 243 -7.85 3.40 -13.74
C ALA A 243 -6.59 2.61 -13.34
N ALA A 244 -6.51 1.34 -13.75
CA ALA A 244 -5.38 0.47 -13.45
C ALA A 244 -4.06 0.99 -14.05
N LEU A 245 -4.09 1.57 -15.25
CA LEU A 245 -2.91 2.20 -15.87
C LEU A 245 -2.39 3.39 -15.07
N LEU A 246 -3.29 4.24 -14.54
CA LEU A 246 -2.90 5.36 -13.67
C LEU A 246 -2.28 4.88 -12.36
N VAL A 247 -2.89 3.87 -11.73
CA VAL A 247 -2.36 3.30 -10.48
C VAL A 247 -1.04 2.56 -10.72
N ARG A 248 -0.86 1.91 -11.87
CA ARG A 248 0.41 1.29 -12.27
C ARG A 248 1.54 2.31 -12.36
N ALA A 249 1.31 3.42 -13.07
CA ALA A 249 2.29 4.50 -13.18
C ALA A 249 2.65 5.05 -11.80
N PHE A 250 1.64 5.35 -10.98
CA PHE A 250 1.85 5.78 -9.60
C PHE A 250 2.67 4.77 -8.77
N ALA A 251 2.34 3.49 -8.84
CA ALA A 251 3.00 2.43 -8.09
C ALA A 251 4.48 2.25 -8.46
N PHE A 252 4.81 2.28 -9.76
CA PHE A 252 6.20 2.09 -10.21
C PHE A 252 7.03 3.36 -10.17
N GLU A 253 6.44 4.52 -10.47
CA GLU A 253 7.19 5.77 -10.58
C GLU A 253 7.33 6.48 -9.24
N GLN A 254 6.27 6.51 -8.44
CA GLN A 254 6.26 7.23 -7.16
C GLN A 254 6.55 6.30 -5.98
N LEU A 255 5.88 5.14 -5.91
CA LEU A 255 6.11 4.18 -4.81
C LEU A 255 7.31 3.25 -5.05
N ARG A 256 7.82 3.20 -6.28
CA ARG A 256 8.96 2.34 -6.67
C ARG A 256 8.75 0.85 -6.34
N LEU A 257 7.50 0.37 -6.31
CA LEU A 257 7.20 -1.03 -6.02
C LEU A 257 7.90 -1.96 -7.03
N PRO A 258 8.46 -3.10 -6.60
CA PRO A 258 9.17 -4.00 -7.49
C PRO A 258 8.24 -4.76 -8.44
N ALA A 259 6.99 -4.98 -8.05
CA ALA A 259 5.99 -5.66 -8.85
C ALA A 259 4.58 -5.22 -8.42
N LEU A 260 3.63 -5.49 -9.31
CA LEU A 260 2.19 -5.44 -9.06
C LEU A 260 1.60 -6.82 -9.23
N THR A 261 0.64 -7.16 -8.37
CA THR A 261 -0.11 -8.41 -8.46
C THR A 261 -1.60 -8.14 -8.53
N ALA A 262 -2.36 -9.07 -9.06
CA ALA A 262 -3.82 -9.03 -9.02
C ALA A 262 -4.36 -10.45 -9.13
N ARG A 263 -5.60 -10.66 -8.69
CA ARG A 263 -6.27 -11.96 -8.82
C ARG A 263 -7.75 -11.81 -9.11
N HIS A 264 -8.32 -12.79 -9.80
CA HIS A 264 -9.76 -12.82 -10.08
C HIS A 264 -10.31 -14.24 -10.03
N MET A 265 -11.62 -14.36 -9.83
CA MET A 265 -12.31 -15.64 -10.00
C MET A 265 -12.27 -16.07 -11.47
N PRO A 266 -12.13 -17.37 -11.79
CA PRO A 266 -12.07 -17.88 -13.15
C PRO A 266 -13.21 -17.43 -14.08
N GLY A 267 -14.43 -17.33 -13.55
CA GLY A 267 -15.59 -16.85 -14.31
C GLY A 267 -15.55 -15.35 -14.64
N ASN A 268 -14.71 -14.56 -13.96
CA ASN A 268 -14.58 -13.13 -14.18
C ASN A 268 -13.58 -12.81 -15.32
N LEU A 269 -13.96 -13.16 -16.54
CA LEU A 269 -13.15 -12.93 -17.74
C LEU A 269 -12.87 -11.43 -17.97
N ALA A 270 -13.76 -10.53 -17.52
CA ALA A 270 -13.58 -9.10 -17.66
C ALA A 270 -12.36 -8.60 -16.87
N SER A 271 -12.18 -9.04 -15.62
CA SER A 271 -11.00 -8.70 -14.82
C SER A 271 -9.71 -9.29 -15.39
N GLY A 272 -9.74 -10.52 -15.89
CA GLY A 272 -8.58 -11.12 -16.58
C GLY A 272 -8.15 -10.29 -17.80
N ARG A 273 -9.09 -9.79 -18.60
CA ARG A 273 -8.80 -8.88 -19.73
C ARG A 273 -8.19 -7.55 -19.27
N VAL A 274 -8.61 -7.01 -18.12
CA VAL A 274 -7.99 -5.80 -17.55
C VAL A 274 -6.54 -6.06 -17.18
N MET A 275 -6.24 -7.19 -16.51
CA MET A 275 -4.88 -7.58 -16.12
C MET A 275 -3.97 -7.78 -17.34
N ALA A 276 -4.46 -8.48 -18.36
CA ALA A 276 -3.75 -8.66 -19.63
C ALA A 276 -3.44 -7.31 -20.31
N LYS A 277 -4.43 -6.40 -20.39
CA LYS A 277 -4.22 -5.05 -20.95
C LYS A 277 -3.26 -4.18 -20.14
N LEU A 278 -3.06 -4.50 -18.86
CA LEU A 278 -2.09 -3.82 -18.00
C LEU A 278 -0.65 -4.29 -18.29
N GLY A 279 -0.49 -5.41 -19.00
CA GLY A 279 0.77 -6.07 -19.29
C GLY A 279 1.11 -7.18 -18.28
N MET A 280 0.18 -7.58 -17.42
CA MET A 280 0.42 -8.66 -16.46
C MET A 280 0.47 -10.01 -17.17
N HIS A 281 1.31 -10.92 -16.68
CA HIS A 281 1.32 -12.32 -17.06
C HIS A 281 0.52 -13.15 -16.06
N HIS A 282 -0.10 -14.24 -16.52
CA HIS A 282 -0.84 -15.18 -15.67
C HIS A 282 0.15 -16.12 -14.99
N CYS A 283 0.05 -16.25 -13.66
CA CYS A 283 0.97 -17.01 -12.80
C CYS A 283 0.36 -18.35 -12.34
N GLY A 284 -0.67 -18.82 -13.04
CA GLY A 284 -1.41 -20.01 -12.65
C GLY A 284 -2.59 -19.74 -11.72
N ARG A 285 -3.25 -20.84 -11.37
CA ARG A 285 -4.46 -20.86 -10.55
C ARG A 285 -4.18 -21.55 -9.24
N ARG A 286 -4.63 -20.95 -8.13
CA ARG A 286 -4.37 -21.46 -6.78
C ARG A 286 -5.57 -21.22 -5.88
N PRO A 287 -5.75 -22.02 -4.81
CA PRO A 287 -6.70 -21.71 -3.76
C PRO A 287 -6.39 -20.34 -3.15
N GLY A 288 -7.39 -19.48 -3.07
CA GLY A 288 -7.26 -18.17 -2.46
C GLY A 288 -8.25 -17.95 -1.32
N SER A 289 -7.89 -17.06 -0.40
CA SER A 289 -8.84 -16.53 0.58
C SER A 289 -9.78 -15.54 -0.10
N ALA A 290 -10.97 -16.03 -0.45
CA ALA A 290 -12.14 -15.22 -0.74
C ALA A 290 -13.20 -15.49 0.32
N ARG A 291 -14.37 -14.83 0.22
CA ARG A 291 -15.49 -15.07 1.13
C ARG A 291 -15.95 -16.55 1.15
N GLN A 292 -15.69 -17.28 0.07
CA GLN A 292 -15.78 -18.73 0.00
C GLN A 292 -14.46 -19.27 -0.57
N PRO A 293 -13.95 -20.44 -0.12
CA PRO A 293 -12.80 -21.08 -0.73
C PRO A 293 -13.02 -21.24 -2.23
N ALA A 294 -12.19 -20.60 -3.04
CA ALA A 294 -12.29 -20.64 -4.48
C ALA A 294 -10.90 -20.67 -5.09
N GLU A 295 -10.78 -21.36 -6.21
CA GLU A 295 -9.64 -21.25 -7.09
C GLU A 295 -9.63 -19.85 -7.71
N LEU A 296 -8.49 -19.15 -7.64
CA LEU A 296 -8.31 -17.81 -8.19
C LEU A 296 -7.20 -17.82 -9.23
N ASP A 297 -7.40 -17.10 -10.33
CA ASP A 297 -6.36 -16.84 -11.32
C ASP A 297 -5.48 -15.69 -10.83
N HIS A 298 -4.17 -15.94 -10.72
CA HIS A 298 -3.18 -14.98 -10.25
C HIS A 298 -2.42 -14.34 -11.42
N TRP A 299 -2.13 -13.06 -11.28
CA TRP A 299 -1.45 -12.26 -12.29
C TRP A 299 -0.38 -11.39 -11.66
N ARG A 300 0.72 -11.17 -12.40
CA ARG A 300 1.85 -10.37 -11.96
C ARG A 300 2.38 -9.50 -13.09
N LEU A 301 2.86 -8.31 -12.73
CA LEU A 301 3.65 -7.43 -13.58
C LEU A 301 4.82 -6.90 -12.79
N ASP A 302 6.03 -7.23 -13.25
CA ASP A 302 7.26 -6.71 -12.66
C ASP A 302 7.55 -5.30 -13.14
N ARG A 303 8.16 -4.50 -12.27
CA ARG A 303 8.61 -3.16 -12.63
C ARG A 303 9.76 -3.31 -13.62
N PRO A 304 9.69 -2.68 -14.82
CA PRO A 304 10.80 -2.75 -15.75
C PRO A 304 12.03 -2.05 -15.15
N PRO A 305 13.24 -2.61 -15.34
CA PRO A 305 14.48 -1.94 -14.96
C PRO A 305 14.55 -0.56 -15.62
N ARG A 306 14.84 0.48 -14.84
CA ARG A 306 15.22 1.79 -15.40
C ARG A 306 16.70 1.75 -15.75
N LEU A 307 17.01 1.23 -16.94
CA LEU A 307 18.33 1.36 -17.53
C LEU A 307 18.46 2.78 -18.13
N PRO A 308 19.54 3.53 -17.88
CA PRO A 308 19.84 4.73 -18.66
C PRO A 308 20.01 4.38 -20.15
N ASP A 309 19.75 5.33 -21.04
CA ASP A 309 19.56 5.03 -22.46
C ASP A 309 20.85 4.56 -23.14
N ASP A 310 22.00 5.07 -22.71
CA ASP A 310 23.33 4.57 -23.08
C ASP A 310 23.51 3.08 -22.73
N LEU A 311 23.01 2.68 -21.55
CA LEU A 311 23.05 1.29 -21.11
C LEU A 311 22.07 0.41 -21.90
N LYS A 312 20.87 0.92 -22.23
CA LYS A 312 19.93 0.19 -23.11
C LYS A 312 20.52 -0.01 -24.49
N GLU A 313 21.08 1.02 -25.10
CA GLU A 313 21.72 0.96 -26.41
C GLU A 313 22.90 0.00 -26.40
N ALA A 314 23.73 0.05 -25.35
CA ALA A 314 24.88 -0.84 -25.21
C ALA A 314 24.48 -2.32 -25.03
N LEU A 315 23.32 -2.59 -24.43
CA LEU A 315 22.80 -3.95 -24.20
C LEU A 315 21.88 -4.47 -25.31
N ALA A 316 21.29 -3.60 -26.14
CA ALA A 316 20.32 -3.98 -27.17
C ALA A 316 20.82 -5.12 -28.09
N PRO A 317 22.07 -5.09 -28.63
CA PRO A 317 22.56 -6.18 -29.48
C PRO A 317 22.58 -7.55 -28.79
N TRP A 318 22.74 -7.56 -27.46
CA TRP A 318 22.76 -8.79 -26.66
C TRP A 318 21.34 -9.25 -26.30
N LEU A 319 20.44 -8.32 -25.98
CA LEU A 319 19.05 -8.65 -25.66
C LEU A 319 18.29 -9.14 -26.90
N GLU A 320 18.67 -8.68 -28.09
CA GLU A 320 18.11 -9.15 -29.37
C GLU A 320 18.70 -10.50 -29.84
N ASP A 321 19.89 -10.88 -29.36
CA ASP A 321 20.52 -12.15 -29.72
C ASP A 321 19.73 -13.35 -29.16
N GLU A 322 19.20 -14.19 -30.06
CA GLU A 322 18.41 -15.38 -29.68
C GLU A 322 19.21 -16.43 -28.90
N ARG A 323 20.55 -16.38 -28.96
CA ARG A 323 21.42 -17.26 -28.17
C ARG A 323 21.44 -16.86 -26.71
N VAL A 324 21.16 -15.60 -26.36
CA VAL A 324 21.01 -15.13 -24.98
C VAL A 324 19.64 -15.56 -24.48
N ALA A 325 19.60 -16.62 -23.68
CA ALA A 325 18.36 -17.12 -23.10
C ALA A 325 17.95 -16.31 -21.87
N VAL A 326 18.92 -15.85 -21.07
CA VAL A 326 18.69 -15.07 -19.85
C VAL A 326 19.73 -13.95 -19.73
N ALA A 327 19.28 -12.77 -19.30
CA ALA A 327 20.16 -11.65 -18.99
C ALA A 327 19.77 -11.04 -17.63
N ILE A 328 20.74 -10.87 -16.74
CA ILE A 328 20.54 -10.38 -15.38
C ILE A 328 21.51 -9.23 -15.12
N LEU A 329 21.00 -8.06 -14.73
CA LEU A 329 21.80 -6.94 -14.22
C LEU A 329 21.95 -7.08 -12.70
N HIS A 330 23.16 -7.03 -12.17
CA HIS A 330 23.43 -6.99 -10.74
C HIS A 330 24.53 -5.98 -10.41
N GLU A 331 24.72 -5.71 -9.12
CA GLU A 331 25.87 -4.95 -8.63
C GLU A 331 27.02 -5.94 -8.35
N ASP A 332 28.26 -5.55 -8.68
CA ASP A 332 29.47 -6.31 -8.35
C ASP A 332 29.93 -6.04 -6.89
N GLU A 333 30.91 -6.80 -6.39
CA GLU A 333 31.42 -6.67 -5.01
C GLU A 333 32.03 -5.29 -4.70
N VAL A 334 32.35 -4.49 -5.72
CA VAL A 334 32.98 -3.17 -5.63
C VAL A 334 31.96 -2.04 -5.87
N GLY A 335 30.67 -2.37 -6.04
CA GLY A 335 29.58 -1.43 -6.29
C GLY A 335 29.45 -0.95 -7.74
N GLY A 336 30.14 -1.60 -8.68
CA GLY A 336 29.96 -1.43 -10.12
C GLY A 336 28.74 -2.20 -10.65
N GLN A 337 28.24 -1.82 -11.83
CA GLN A 337 27.14 -2.54 -12.48
C GLN A 337 27.68 -3.64 -13.41
N GLU A 338 27.14 -4.85 -13.26
CA GLU A 338 27.50 -6.00 -14.08
C GLU A 338 26.26 -6.67 -14.69
N VAL A 339 26.35 -7.10 -15.95
CA VAL A 339 25.33 -7.90 -16.62
C VAL A 339 25.85 -9.31 -16.89
N ALA A 340 25.22 -10.30 -16.27
CA ALA A 340 25.43 -11.71 -16.54
C ALA A 340 24.50 -12.16 -17.68
N LEU A 341 25.08 -12.60 -18.80
CA LEU A 341 24.38 -13.15 -19.96
C LEU A 341 24.56 -14.67 -19.98
N PHE A 342 23.45 -15.42 -19.96
CA PHE A 342 23.47 -16.87 -20.05
C PHE A 342 23.06 -17.31 -21.44
N MET A 343 24.00 -17.95 -22.15
CA MET A 343 23.86 -18.21 -23.59
C MET A 343 23.92 -19.70 -23.96
N GLU A 344 23.25 -20.05 -25.05
CA GLU A 344 23.35 -21.35 -25.71
C GLU A 344 24.55 -21.39 -26.67
N GLY A 345 25.37 -22.45 -26.60
CA GLY A 345 26.50 -22.70 -27.53
C GLY A 345 27.89 -22.28 -27.03
N ALA A 346 28.93 -22.61 -27.81
CA ALA A 346 30.36 -22.57 -27.43
C ALA A 346 31.00 -21.15 -27.30
N GLY A 347 30.21 -20.08 -27.22
CA GLY A 347 30.69 -18.70 -27.05
C GLY A 347 30.63 -18.19 -25.60
N ALA A 348 30.32 -19.08 -24.66
CA ALA A 348 30.07 -18.76 -23.26
C ALA A 348 31.35 -18.75 -22.43
N GLY A 349 32.08 -17.63 -22.48
CA GLY A 349 33.29 -17.42 -21.71
C GLY A 349 33.98 -16.14 -22.14
N GLY A 350 33.61 -15.02 -21.52
CA GLY A 350 34.22 -13.74 -21.83
C GLY A 350 33.68 -12.62 -20.95
N GLU A 351 34.58 -11.75 -20.54
CA GLU A 351 34.29 -10.47 -19.89
C GLU A 351 34.50 -9.35 -20.91
N ARG A 352 33.51 -8.46 -21.05
CA ARG A 352 33.61 -7.27 -21.89
C ARG A 352 33.18 -6.06 -21.10
N ARG A 353 34.00 -5.01 -21.12
CA ARG A 353 33.64 -3.75 -20.50
C ARG A 353 32.98 -2.85 -21.53
N LEU A 354 31.75 -2.45 -21.27
CA LEU A 354 30.98 -1.52 -22.10
C LEU A 354 31.22 -0.07 -21.62
N PRO A 355 30.83 0.94 -22.43
CA PRO A 355 30.78 2.33 -21.98
C PRO A 355 29.96 2.49 -20.68
N ALA A 356 30.16 3.59 -19.97
CA ALA A 356 29.55 3.87 -18.65
C ALA A 356 30.01 2.98 -17.47
N GLY A 357 31.08 2.19 -17.67
CA GLY A 357 31.68 1.40 -16.59
C GLY A 357 31.00 0.06 -16.32
N LEU A 358 30.07 -0.36 -17.19
CA LEU A 358 29.36 -1.62 -17.10
C LEU A 358 30.24 -2.80 -17.53
N THR A 359 30.27 -3.86 -16.73
CA THR A 359 30.91 -5.13 -17.07
C THR A 359 29.86 -6.10 -17.60
N VAL A 360 30.10 -6.76 -18.72
CA VAL A 360 29.24 -7.83 -19.25
C VAL A 360 30.00 -9.14 -19.21
N ARG A 361 29.44 -10.14 -18.53
CA ARG A 361 30.00 -11.49 -18.45
C ARG A 361 29.09 -12.49 -19.13
N CYS A 362 29.67 -13.29 -20.02
CA CYS A 362 28.95 -14.36 -20.71
C CYS A 362 29.21 -15.70 -20.03
N HIS A 363 28.12 -16.39 -19.66
CA HIS A 363 28.12 -17.66 -18.96
C HIS A 363 27.38 -18.73 -19.77
N PRO A 364 27.76 -20.02 -19.62
CA PRO A 364 27.02 -21.11 -20.25
C PRO A 364 25.62 -21.21 -19.65
N LEU A 365 24.60 -21.47 -20.47
CA LEU A 365 23.23 -21.62 -19.98
C LEU A 365 23.10 -22.68 -18.87
N ALA A 366 23.94 -23.73 -18.91
CA ALA A 366 24.02 -24.77 -17.90
C ALA A 366 24.30 -24.24 -16.48
N TRP A 367 24.86 -23.03 -16.33
CA TRP A 367 25.14 -22.42 -15.03
C TRP A 367 23.86 -21.93 -14.31
N LEU A 368 22.73 -21.85 -15.00
CA LEU A 368 21.42 -21.68 -14.37
C LEU A 368 20.88 -23.00 -13.79
N GLY A 369 21.62 -24.12 -13.91
CA GLY A 369 21.29 -25.38 -13.26
C GLY A 369 21.65 -25.40 -11.77
N PRO A 370 21.10 -26.35 -10.99
CA PRO A 370 21.35 -26.45 -9.55
C PRO A 370 22.80 -26.84 -9.16
N GLU A 371 23.61 -27.37 -10.09
CA GLU A 371 24.97 -27.88 -9.82
C GLU A 371 26.10 -26.94 -10.28
N ALA A 372 25.82 -25.65 -10.52
CA ALA A 372 26.80 -24.73 -11.07
C ALA A 372 27.90 -24.34 -10.05
N PRO A 373 29.19 -24.32 -10.43
CA PRO A 373 30.27 -23.89 -9.55
C PRO A 373 30.34 -22.35 -9.47
N GLY A 374 30.27 -21.78 -8.26
CA GLY A 374 30.51 -20.34 -8.00
C GLY A 374 29.28 -19.48 -7.67
N VAL A 375 28.13 -20.10 -7.39
CA VAL A 375 26.78 -19.49 -7.29
C VAL A 375 26.59 -18.46 -6.14
N GLN A 376 27.61 -18.13 -5.34
CA GLN A 376 27.44 -17.31 -4.14
C GLN A 376 27.68 -15.80 -4.33
N ALA A 377 28.19 -15.34 -5.48
CA ALA A 377 28.62 -13.94 -5.64
C ALA A 377 27.54 -12.96 -6.13
N HIS A 378 26.44 -13.45 -6.71
CA HIS A 378 25.35 -12.59 -7.19
C HIS A 378 24.34 -12.37 -6.06
N GLY A 379 24.49 -11.33 -5.25
CA GLY A 379 23.60 -10.97 -4.15
C GLY A 379 22.19 -10.49 -4.55
N GLY A 380 21.62 -11.04 -5.64
CA GLY A 380 20.41 -10.58 -6.31
C GLY A 380 20.70 -9.84 -7.63
N GLY A 381 19.64 -9.50 -8.38
CA GLY A 381 19.73 -8.80 -9.66
C GLY A 381 18.37 -8.51 -10.31
N VAL A 382 18.36 -7.67 -11.35
CA VAL A 382 17.20 -7.35 -12.17
C VAL A 382 17.23 -8.14 -13.47
N LEU A 383 16.19 -8.93 -13.69
CA LEU A 383 16.02 -9.73 -14.90
C LEU A 383 15.72 -8.82 -16.10
N LEU A 384 16.64 -8.82 -17.08
CA LEU A 384 16.53 -8.04 -18.31
C LEU A 384 15.93 -8.84 -19.48
N LYS A 385 16.15 -10.16 -19.49
CA LYS A 385 15.62 -11.12 -20.47
C LYS A 385 15.47 -12.47 -19.80
N ASP A 386 14.41 -13.20 -20.12
CA ASP A 386 14.17 -14.54 -19.58
C ASP A 386 13.51 -15.47 -20.62
N ARG A 387 13.82 -16.76 -20.51
CA ARG A 387 13.25 -17.84 -21.34
C ARG A 387 12.73 -18.92 -20.41
N GLY A 388 11.41 -19.11 -20.39
CA GLY A 388 10.78 -20.23 -19.67
C GLY A 388 11.07 -20.27 -18.16
N GLU A 389 11.21 -19.10 -17.52
CA GLU A 389 11.48 -18.92 -16.09
C GLU A 389 12.87 -19.35 -15.59
N LEU A 390 13.82 -19.64 -16.48
CA LEU A 390 15.16 -20.08 -16.11
C LEU A 390 15.92 -19.04 -15.26
N GLY A 391 15.87 -17.77 -15.67
CA GLY A 391 16.53 -16.69 -14.97
C GLY A 391 15.85 -16.34 -13.64
N LEU A 392 14.53 -16.40 -13.63
CA LEU A 392 13.76 -16.21 -12.41
C LEU A 392 14.02 -17.33 -11.38
N GLY A 393 14.00 -18.59 -11.81
CA GLY A 393 14.31 -19.74 -10.94
C GLY A 393 15.72 -19.64 -10.36
N TYR A 394 16.69 -19.16 -11.13
CA TYR A 394 18.03 -18.86 -10.66
C TYR A 394 18.07 -17.76 -9.59
N LEU A 395 17.44 -16.60 -9.84
CA LEU A 395 17.38 -15.49 -8.89
C LEU A 395 16.67 -15.86 -7.58
N LEU A 396 15.63 -16.70 -7.65
CA LEU A 396 14.91 -17.17 -6.47
C LEU A 396 15.79 -18.06 -5.58
N ARG A 397 16.60 -18.95 -6.17
CA ARG A 397 17.54 -19.78 -5.41
C ARG A 397 18.63 -18.96 -4.70
N LEU A 398 19.03 -17.82 -5.26
CA LEU A 398 19.98 -16.89 -4.62
C LEU A 398 19.38 -16.15 -3.42
N LEU A 399 18.06 -16.02 -3.39
CA LEU A 399 17.31 -15.40 -2.29
C LEU A 399 16.90 -16.39 -1.20
N GLU A 400 17.04 -17.71 -1.45
CA GLU A 400 16.89 -18.70 -0.41
C GLU A 400 18.07 -18.52 0.58
N PRO A 401 17.83 -18.08 1.83
CA PRO A 401 18.84 -18.27 2.85
C PRO A 401 19.10 -19.78 2.90
N GLY A 402 20.38 -20.17 2.92
CA GLY A 402 20.79 -21.56 2.72
C GLY A 402 19.97 -22.59 3.50
N ALA A 403 20.08 -23.83 3.03
CA ALA A 403 19.82 -25.00 3.87
C ALA A 403 20.31 -24.82 5.32
#